data_AF-A0A9P5J2Y1-F1
#
_entry.id   AF-A0A9P5J2Y1-F1
#
_cell.length_a   1.000
_cell.length_b   1.000
_cell.length_c   1.000
_cell.angle_alpha   90.00
_cell.angle_beta   90.00
_cell.angle_gamma   90.00
#
_symmetry.space_group_name_H-M   'P 1'
#
loop_
_entity.id
_entity.type
_entity.pdbx_description
1 polymer ?
#
loop_
_entity_poly.entity_id
_entity_poly.type
_entity_poly.pdbx_seq_one_letter_code
_entity_poly.pdbx_strand_id
1 'polypeptide(L)'
;MGEAFCVYSDGSSIEGGVGAAAVALAGQRGLRNGLTLSYTLGADNLHTVYEAELIGAILALEIIRKAKDVRSAAILMDNQSAIRTLQNPTARPGQQLTQCFFKILEGLLKTNPRLQLQLVWVPGHRDIEGNEAAD
;
A
#
# COMPACT_ATOMS: atom_id res chain seq x y z
N MET A 1 12.84 -5.90 -19.56
CA MET A 1 11.93 -5.13 -18.70
C MET A 1 12.43 -5.34 -17.28
N GLY A 2 12.94 -4.32 -16.60
CA GLY A 2 13.55 -4.50 -15.26
C GLY A 2 12.49 -4.85 -14.22
N GLU A 3 12.86 -5.57 -13.16
CA GLU A 3 11.98 -5.98 -12.06
C GLU A 3 11.23 -4.77 -11.47
N ALA A 4 9.92 -4.89 -11.26
CA ALA A 4 9.12 -3.86 -10.63
C ALA A 4 9.53 -3.67 -9.16
N PHE A 5 9.45 -2.45 -8.66
CA PHE A 5 9.64 -2.18 -7.24
C PHE A 5 8.36 -2.58 -6.50
N CYS A 6 8.41 -3.71 -5.81
CA CYS A 6 7.27 -4.28 -5.10
C CYS A 6 7.18 -3.70 -3.69
N VAL A 7 6.00 -3.22 -3.31
CA VAL A 7 5.69 -2.78 -1.95
C VAL A 7 4.46 -3.54 -1.48
N TYR A 8 4.59 -4.26 -0.38
CA TYR A 8 3.50 -4.99 0.26
C TYR A 8 2.76 -4.03 1.18
N SER A 9 1.45 -4.14 1.27
CA SER A 9 0.67 -3.40 2.26
C SER A 9 -0.41 -4.28 2.84
N ASP A 10 -0.66 -4.08 4.13
CA ASP A 10 -1.68 -4.80 4.86
C ASP A 10 -2.39 -3.86 5.84
N GLY A 11 -3.61 -4.21 6.20
CA GLY A 11 -4.40 -3.58 7.23
C GLY A 11 -4.89 -4.63 8.22
N SER A 12 -4.42 -4.55 9.47
CA SER A 12 -4.78 -5.51 10.51
C SER A 12 -5.62 -4.86 11.63
N SER A 13 -6.38 -5.70 12.32
CA SER A 13 -7.04 -5.32 13.57
C SER A 13 -6.68 -6.32 14.65
N ILE A 14 -6.02 -5.83 15.71
CA ILE A 14 -5.49 -6.64 16.81
C ILE A 14 -5.93 -6.01 18.13
N GLU A 15 -6.49 -6.82 19.03
CA GLU A 15 -6.84 -6.45 20.41
C GLU A 15 -7.65 -5.14 20.55
N GLY A 16 -8.57 -4.89 19.63
CA GLY A 16 -9.42 -3.69 19.65
C GLY A 16 -8.77 -2.44 19.03
N GLY A 17 -7.58 -2.57 18.46
CA GLY A 17 -6.93 -1.55 17.64
C GLY A 17 -6.97 -1.89 16.15
N VAL A 18 -6.91 -0.87 15.30
CA VAL A 18 -6.81 -0.98 13.84
C VAL A 18 -5.55 -0.27 13.38
N GLY A 19 -4.77 -0.96 12.56
CA GLY A 19 -3.49 -0.50 12.06
C GLY A 19 -3.27 -0.88 10.61
N ALA A 20 -2.37 -0.16 9.95
CA ALA A 20 -1.98 -0.40 8.58
C ALA A 20 -0.46 -0.38 8.47
N ALA A 21 0.10 -1.17 7.58
CA ALA A 21 1.51 -1.13 7.27
C ALA A 21 1.78 -1.28 5.78
N ALA A 22 2.96 -0.83 5.38
CA ALA A 22 3.52 -1.07 4.06
C ALA A 22 5.02 -1.36 4.17
N VAL A 23 5.50 -2.31 3.38
CA VAL A 23 6.88 -2.80 3.41
C VAL A 23 7.44 -2.96 2.00
N ALA A 24 8.62 -2.40 1.76
CA ALA A 24 9.49 -2.78 0.65
C ALA A 24 10.68 -3.56 1.20
N LEU A 25 10.96 -4.72 0.59
CA LEU A 25 11.98 -5.63 1.08
C LEU A 25 13.39 -5.12 0.75
N ALA A 26 14.36 -5.49 1.59
CA ALA A 26 15.77 -5.22 1.32
C ALA A 26 16.23 -5.91 0.03
N GLY A 27 17.22 -5.34 -0.65
CA GLY A 27 17.77 -5.88 -1.90
C GLY A 27 17.04 -5.43 -3.17
N GLN A 28 15.80 -4.94 -3.08
CA GLN A 28 15.07 -4.45 -4.24
C GLN A 28 15.70 -3.18 -4.82
N ARG A 29 16.17 -3.25 -6.08
CA ARG A 29 16.79 -2.11 -6.80
C ARG A 29 17.89 -1.40 -6.00
N GLY A 30 18.64 -2.14 -5.19
CA GLY A 30 19.75 -1.59 -4.38
C GLY A 30 19.32 -0.91 -3.07
N LEU A 31 18.08 -1.11 -2.61
CA LEU A 31 17.71 -0.85 -1.21
C LEU A 31 18.62 -1.68 -0.31
N ARG A 32 19.54 -1.02 0.43
CA ARG A 32 20.42 -1.72 1.38
C ARG A 32 19.63 -2.28 2.56
N ASN A 33 18.64 -1.52 3.02
CA ASN A 33 17.73 -1.88 4.08
C ASN A 33 16.31 -1.83 3.51
N GLY A 34 15.41 -2.70 4.00
CA GLY A 34 13.99 -2.60 3.70
C GLY A 34 13.43 -1.26 4.18
N LEU A 35 12.30 -0.84 3.60
CA LEU A 35 11.56 0.32 4.06
C LEU A 35 10.21 -0.15 4.59
N THR A 36 9.93 0.17 5.86
CA THR A 36 8.65 -0.10 6.49
C THR A 36 8.02 1.20 6.94
N LEU A 37 6.74 1.39 6.63
CA LEU A 37 5.90 2.44 7.20
C LEU A 37 4.67 1.78 7.82
N SER A 38 4.26 2.23 9.00
CA SER A 38 3.03 1.80 9.64
C SER A 38 2.26 2.99 10.20
N TYR A 39 0.95 2.81 10.35
CA TYR A 39 0.04 3.82 10.87
C TYR A 39 -1.04 3.16 11.72
N THR A 40 -1.22 3.65 12.94
CA THR A 40 -2.27 3.18 13.85
C THR A 40 -3.47 4.11 13.74
N LEU A 41 -4.61 3.58 13.30
CA LEU A 41 -5.85 4.34 13.12
C LEU A 41 -6.49 4.63 14.49
N GLY A 42 -6.45 3.65 15.39
CA GLY A 42 -7.07 3.75 16.72
C GLY A 42 -7.98 2.56 17.00
N ALA A 43 -9.06 2.79 17.74
CA ALA A 43 -9.95 1.70 18.17
C ALA A 43 -10.80 1.13 17.01
N ASP A 44 -11.05 -0.18 17.06
CA ASP A 44 -11.85 -0.96 16.09
C ASP A 44 -13.35 -0.62 16.06
N ASN A 45 -13.83 0.10 17.08
CA ASN A 45 -15.18 0.64 17.13
C ASN A 45 -15.35 1.96 16.36
N LEU A 46 -14.25 2.60 15.98
CA LEU A 46 -14.22 3.84 15.21
C LEU A 46 -13.67 3.63 13.80
N HIS A 47 -12.77 2.66 13.65
CA HIS A 47 -12.08 2.38 12.40
C HIS A 47 -12.28 0.96 11.95
N THR A 48 -12.27 0.75 10.65
CA THR A 48 -12.44 -0.59 10.07
C THR A 48 -11.15 -1.10 9.47
N VAL A 49 -10.97 -2.43 9.44
CA VAL A 49 -9.89 -3.09 8.69
C VAL A 49 -9.83 -2.57 7.24
N TYR A 50 -10.99 -2.35 6.63
CA TYR A 50 -11.08 -1.76 5.30
C TYR A 50 -10.46 -0.36 5.17
N GLU A 51 -10.60 0.51 6.18
CA GLU A 51 -9.91 1.80 6.19
C GLU A 51 -8.39 1.63 6.35
N ALA A 52 -7.99 0.66 7.17
CA ALA A 52 -6.59 0.33 7.39
C ALA A 52 -5.91 -0.11 6.08
N GLU A 53 -6.57 -0.95 5.29
CA GLU A 53 -6.13 -1.41 3.97
C GLU A 53 -5.90 -0.26 2.98
N LEU A 54 -6.81 0.72 2.96
CA LEU A 54 -6.65 1.93 2.14
C LEU A 54 -5.49 2.79 2.63
N ILE A 55 -5.27 2.86 3.94
CA ILE A 55 -4.10 3.55 4.51
C ILE A 55 -2.82 2.79 4.17
N GLY A 56 -2.81 1.46 4.21
CA GLY A 56 -1.68 0.63 3.77
C GLY A 56 -1.27 0.96 2.34
N ALA A 57 -2.23 1.07 1.42
CA ALA A 57 -1.97 1.50 0.05
C ALA A 57 -1.39 2.92 -0.05
N ILE A 58 -1.85 3.85 0.80
CA ILE A 58 -1.30 5.22 0.89
C ILE A 58 0.15 5.18 1.39
N LEU A 59 0.44 4.38 2.42
CA LEU A 59 1.80 4.19 2.92
C LEU A 59 2.70 3.58 1.85
N ALA A 60 2.18 2.66 1.04
CA ALA A 60 2.92 2.06 -0.07
C ALA A 60 3.30 3.11 -1.13
N LEU A 61 2.41 4.04 -1.48
CA LEU A 61 2.75 5.17 -2.35
C LEU A 61 3.87 6.04 -1.77
N GLU A 62 3.86 6.28 -0.45
CA GLU A 62 4.91 7.04 0.22
C GLU A 62 6.27 6.33 0.18
N ILE A 63 6.29 5.00 0.30
CA ILE A 63 7.52 4.20 0.11
C ILE A 63 8.02 4.33 -1.34
N ILE A 64 7.14 4.20 -2.33
CA ILE A 64 7.49 4.37 -3.75
C ILE A 64 8.03 5.77 -4.02
N ARG A 65 7.44 6.81 -3.41
CA ARG A 65 7.88 8.19 -3.52
C ARG A 65 9.28 8.41 -2.93
N LYS A 66 9.63 7.72 -1.84
CA LYS A 66 10.95 7.78 -1.21
C LYS A 66 12.00 6.97 -1.98
N ALA A 67 11.59 5.95 -2.71
CA ALA A 67 12.47 5.17 -3.56
C ALA A 67 12.90 5.98 -4.80
N LYS A 68 14.21 6.07 -5.04
CA LYS A 68 14.77 6.80 -6.19
C LYS A 68 14.72 5.94 -7.46
N ASP A 69 14.56 6.59 -8.61
CA ASP A 69 14.64 5.99 -9.95
C ASP A 69 13.68 4.82 -10.23
N VAL A 70 12.55 4.75 -9.52
CA VAL A 70 11.52 3.75 -9.76
C VAL A 70 10.73 4.10 -11.03
N ARG A 71 10.85 3.28 -12.08
CA ARG A 71 10.04 3.42 -13.32
C ARG A 71 8.83 2.50 -13.38
N SER A 72 8.85 1.44 -12.58
CA SER A 72 7.77 0.47 -12.47
C SER A 72 7.68 0.04 -11.01
N ALA A 73 6.48 0.13 -10.44
CA ALA A 73 6.17 -0.24 -9.07
C ALA A 73 4.87 -1.06 -9.02
N ALA A 74 4.81 -1.98 -8.06
CA ALA A 74 3.62 -2.76 -7.76
C ALA A 74 3.29 -2.63 -6.27
N ILE A 75 2.03 -2.32 -5.96
CA ILE A 75 1.51 -2.41 -4.59
C ILE A 75 0.80 -3.76 -4.49
N LEU A 76 1.29 -4.62 -3.61
CA LEU A 76 0.75 -5.94 -3.36
C LEU A 76 -0.17 -5.84 -2.15
N MET A 77 -1.44 -6.16 -2.36
CA MET A 77 -2.47 -6.14 -1.33
C MET A 77 -3.19 -7.49 -1.34
N ASP A 78 -3.63 -7.95 -0.19
CA ASP A 78 -4.39 -9.20 -0.07
C ASP A 78 -5.91 -8.98 -0.11
N ASN A 79 -6.35 -7.72 0.04
CA ASN A 79 -7.75 -7.35 0.01
C ASN A 79 -8.26 -6.97 -1.37
N GLN A 80 -8.95 -7.92 -2.01
CA GLN A 80 -9.59 -7.69 -3.32
C GLN A 80 -10.61 -6.56 -3.31
N SER A 81 -11.27 -6.28 -2.18
CA SER A 81 -12.26 -5.20 -2.09
C SER A 81 -11.58 -3.83 -2.14
N ALA A 82 -10.46 -3.67 -1.42
CA ALA A 82 -9.65 -2.45 -1.46
C ALA A 82 -9.10 -2.20 -2.87
N ILE A 83 -8.54 -3.24 -3.53
CA ILE A 83 -8.06 -3.15 -4.91
C ILE A 83 -9.17 -2.69 -5.86
N ARG A 84 -10.37 -3.31 -5.78
CA ARG A 84 -11.50 -2.93 -6.62
C ARG A 84 -11.93 -1.48 -6.39
N THR A 85 -11.94 -1.00 -5.14
CA THR A 85 -12.25 0.40 -4.85
C THR A 85 -11.20 1.36 -5.42
N LEU A 86 -9.92 1.02 -5.32
CA LEU A 86 -8.83 1.84 -5.86
C LEU A 86 -8.77 1.81 -7.40
N GLN A 87 -9.28 0.74 -8.03
CA GLN A 87 -9.41 0.67 -9.49
C GLN A 87 -10.67 1.38 -10.01
N ASN A 88 -11.74 1.42 -9.22
CA ASN A 88 -13.00 2.03 -9.59
C ASN A 88 -13.62 2.80 -8.40
N PRO A 89 -13.19 4.05 -8.16
CA PRO A 89 -13.68 4.83 -7.02
C PRO A 89 -15.19 5.07 -7.12
N THR A 90 -15.95 4.51 -6.17
CA THR A 90 -17.40 4.72 -6.05
C THR A 90 -17.74 5.69 -4.92
N ALA A 91 -18.92 6.31 -4.96
CA ALA A 91 -19.41 7.24 -3.93
C ALA A 91 -19.89 6.50 -2.65
N ARG A 92 -18.96 5.87 -1.93
CA ARG A 92 -19.23 5.03 -0.74
C ARG A 92 -18.37 5.47 0.47
N PRO A 93 -18.67 5.00 1.70
CA PRO A 93 -17.80 5.19 2.86
C PRO A 93 -16.35 4.79 2.54
N GLY A 94 -15.37 5.63 2.93
CA GLY A 94 -13.96 5.49 2.52
C GLY A 94 -13.55 6.38 1.34
N GLN A 95 -14.49 7.11 0.71
CA GLN A 95 -14.19 8.04 -0.39
C GLN A 95 -13.09 9.05 -0.06
N GLN A 96 -13.02 9.53 1.19
CA GLN A 96 -11.97 10.46 1.63
C GLN A 96 -10.57 9.83 1.54
N LEU A 97 -10.40 8.58 1.98
CA LEU A 97 -9.14 7.86 1.89
C LEU A 97 -8.78 7.54 0.43
N THR A 98 -9.76 7.13 -0.37
CA THR A 98 -9.57 6.92 -1.81
C THR A 98 -9.16 8.21 -2.52
N GLN A 99 -9.78 9.35 -2.20
CA GLN A 99 -9.39 10.66 -2.73
C GLN A 99 -7.97 11.05 -2.30
N CYS A 100 -7.60 10.80 -1.04
CA CYS A 100 -6.23 11.00 -0.55
C CYS A 100 -5.23 10.15 -1.34
N PHE A 101 -5.52 8.87 -1.55
CA PHE A 101 -4.69 7.98 -2.36
C PHE A 101 -4.47 8.55 -3.76
N PHE A 102 -5.54 8.91 -4.47
CA PHE A 102 -5.42 9.47 -5.82
C PHE A 102 -4.68 10.81 -5.85
N LYS A 103 -4.89 11.68 -4.86
CA LYS A 103 -4.16 12.95 -4.76
C LYS A 103 -2.65 12.75 -4.60
N ILE A 104 -2.25 11.77 -3.78
CA ILE A 104 -0.83 11.40 -3.60
C ILE A 104 -0.28 10.78 -4.88
N LEU A 105 -1.04 9.88 -5.52
CA LEU A 105 -0.67 9.26 -6.79
C LEU A 105 -0.47 10.30 -7.90
N GLU A 106 -1.38 11.26 -8.04
CA GLU A 106 -1.23 12.36 -8.99
C GLU A 106 0.03 13.18 -8.73
N GLY A 107 0.32 13.49 -7.46
CA GLY A 107 1.55 14.17 -7.07
C GLY A 107 2.80 13.38 -7.45
N LEU A 108 2.77 12.06 -7.24
CA LEU A 108 3.85 11.14 -7.60
C LEU A 108 4.03 11.04 -9.13
N LEU A 109 2.95 10.97 -9.90
CA LEU A 109 3.02 10.94 -11.36
C LEU A 109 3.47 12.29 -11.96
N LYS A 110 3.18 13.42 -11.30
CA LYS A 110 3.71 14.73 -11.70
C LYS A 110 5.23 14.82 -11.54
N THR A 111 5.78 14.26 -10.46
CA THR A 111 7.23 14.25 -10.22
C THR A 111 7.95 13.14 -10.96
N ASN A 112 7.26 12.05 -11.28
CA ASN A 112 7.79 10.92 -12.04
C ASN A 112 6.80 10.42 -13.12
N PRO A 113 6.69 11.14 -14.26
CA PRO A 113 5.69 10.85 -15.29
C PRO A 113 5.86 9.51 -16.00
N ARG A 114 7.02 8.86 -15.85
CA ARG A 114 7.32 7.56 -16.47
C ARG A 114 7.02 6.39 -15.53
N LEU A 115 6.57 6.65 -14.31
CA LEU A 115 6.21 5.63 -13.35
C LEU A 115 4.98 4.86 -13.84
N GLN A 116 5.13 3.54 -13.95
CA GLN A 116 4.01 2.62 -14.13
C GLN A 116 3.70 1.99 -12.78
N LEU A 117 2.53 2.32 -12.22
CA LEU A 117 2.04 1.74 -10.98
C LEU A 117 1.01 0.64 -11.28
N GLN A 118 1.14 -0.51 -10.62
CA GLN A 118 0.18 -1.59 -10.66
C GLN A 118 -0.31 -1.93 -9.24
N LEU A 119 -1.61 -2.21 -9.12
CA LEU A 119 -2.18 -2.83 -7.92
C LEU A 119 -2.31 -4.33 -8.20
N VAL A 120 -1.64 -5.14 -7.39
CA VAL A 120 -1.55 -6.59 -7.57
C VAL A 120 -2.19 -7.26 -6.38
N TRP A 121 -3.13 -8.17 -6.65
CA TRP A 121 -3.69 -9.01 -5.60
C TRP A 121 -2.76 -10.17 -5.27
N VAL A 122 -2.46 -10.36 -3.99
CA VAL A 122 -1.76 -11.53 -3.46
C VAL A 122 -2.65 -12.30 -2.49
N PRO A 123 -2.57 -13.63 -2.43
CA PRO A 123 -3.30 -14.37 -1.40
C PRO A 123 -2.65 -14.11 -0.03
N GLY A 124 -3.45 -13.64 0.94
CA GLY A 124 -3.04 -13.53 2.35
C GLY A 124 -2.74 -14.90 2.97
N HIS A 125 -1.86 -14.93 3.98
CA HIS A 125 -1.47 -16.11 4.77
C HIS A 125 -0.93 -17.32 3.95
N ARG A 126 -0.06 -17.07 2.97
CA ARG A 126 0.65 -18.13 2.20
C ARG A 126 2.18 -17.97 2.18
N ASP A 127 2.82 -17.74 3.32
CA ASP A 127 4.29 -17.69 3.44
C ASP A 127 4.98 -16.73 2.45
N ILE A 128 4.32 -15.61 2.11
CA ILE A 128 4.94 -14.55 1.30
C ILE A 128 5.63 -13.60 2.28
N GLU A 129 6.97 -13.65 2.33
CA GLU A 129 7.81 -12.88 3.26
C GLU A 129 7.40 -11.40 3.36
N GLY A 130 7.07 -10.77 2.22
CA GLY A 130 6.63 -9.38 2.21
C GLY A 130 5.23 -9.12 2.79
N ASN A 131 4.32 -10.10 2.65
CA ASN A 131 2.98 -10.02 3.24
C ASN A 131 3.06 -10.27 4.75
N GLU A 132 3.85 -11.26 5.19
CA GLU A 132 4.09 -11.51 6.62
C GLU A 132 4.80 -10.36 7.33
N ALA A 133 5.61 -9.58 6.60
CA ALA A 133 6.23 -8.39 7.14
C ALA A 133 5.24 -7.21 7.27
N ALA A 134 4.11 -7.25 6.55
CA ALA A 134 3.11 -6.20 6.52
C ALA A 134 1.90 -6.46 7.46
N ASP A 135 1.51 -7.73 7.64
CA ASP A 135 0.50 -8.19 8.63
C ASP A 135 0.94 -7.92 10.08
#